data_AF-A0A3M1WY08-F1
#
_entry.id   AF-A0A3M1WY08-F1
#
_cell.length_a   1.000
_cell.length_b   1.000
_cell.length_c   1.000
_cell.angle_alpha   90.00
_cell.angle_beta   90.00
_cell.angle_gamma   90.00
#
_symmetry.space_group_name_H-M   'P 1'
#
loop_
_entity.id
_entity.type
_entity.pdbx_description
1 polymer ?
#
loop_
_entity_poly.entity_id
_entity_poly.type
_entity_poly.pdbx_seq_one_letter_code
_entity_poly.pdbx_strand_id
1 'polypeptide(L)'
;DPNTGQSLCYEPLWYAIVAEKHPDLRLVDPLLDCILNPEDPYDFDDSLLEEASYLLSQLAETFPAEVPLKTLAALERMAARKEDCPSAIFVHDALRPLDLEQYGDRLLAYFQHPHCQSPEILAGTLANMGMVQAIPKIKSFLDLAKLDQKMASSSREADLFQFLITEYQAALDLLEGRKNEIFPPFHVLRSPWQTYFERLNTYLQEEEA
;
A
#
# COMPACT_ATOMS: atom_id res chain seq x y z
N ASP A 1 -33.70 5.32 -22.20
CA ASP A 1 -32.24 5.45 -22.31
C ASP A 1 -31.64 4.48 -21.31
N PRO A 2 -30.92 3.43 -21.73
CA PRO A 2 -30.39 2.39 -20.83
C PRO A 2 -29.09 2.85 -20.13
N ASN A 3 -29.11 4.04 -19.56
CA ASN A 3 -28.19 4.53 -18.53
C ASN A 3 -29.00 4.45 -17.22
N THR A 4 -28.66 3.70 -16.18
CA THR A 4 -27.41 3.70 -15.40
C THR A 4 -27.32 2.40 -14.58
N GLY A 5 -27.29 1.25 -15.23
CA GLY A 5 -27.05 -0.03 -14.56
C GLY A 5 -25.55 -0.27 -14.41
N GLN A 6 -24.85 0.53 -13.59
CA GLN A 6 -23.57 0.08 -13.06
C GLN A 6 -23.89 -1.06 -12.10
N SER A 7 -23.87 -2.28 -12.65
CA SER A 7 -23.76 -3.48 -11.84
C SER A 7 -22.44 -3.35 -11.10
N LEU A 8 -22.48 -2.96 -9.82
CA LEU A 8 -21.36 -3.16 -8.90
C LEU A 8 -20.97 -4.63 -9.06
N CYS A 9 -19.83 -4.87 -9.69
CA CYS A 9 -19.43 -6.22 -10.04
C CYS A 9 -18.91 -6.88 -8.76
N TYR A 10 -19.80 -7.49 -7.97
CA TYR A 10 -19.47 -8.24 -6.75
C TYR A 10 -18.77 -9.58 -7.03
N GLU A 11 -18.25 -9.79 -8.23
CA GLU A 11 -17.69 -11.07 -8.67
C GLU A 11 -16.25 -11.33 -8.18
N PRO A 12 -15.33 -10.33 -8.08
CA PRO A 12 -14.02 -10.52 -7.45
C PRO A 12 -14.12 -10.91 -5.97
N LEU A 13 -15.19 -10.44 -5.34
CA LEU A 13 -15.40 -10.50 -3.92
C LEU A 13 -15.54 -11.91 -3.35
N TRP A 14 -16.23 -12.80 -4.07
CA TRP A 14 -16.41 -14.19 -3.64
C TRP A 14 -15.08 -14.95 -3.66
N TYR A 15 -14.19 -14.64 -4.60
CA TYR A 15 -12.85 -15.22 -4.61
C TYR A 15 -12.02 -14.71 -3.44
N ALA A 16 -12.13 -13.43 -3.08
CA ALA A 16 -11.43 -12.88 -1.91
C ALA A 16 -11.93 -13.48 -0.59
N ILE A 17 -13.24 -13.67 -0.43
CA ILE A 17 -13.85 -14.33 0.75
C ILE A 17 -13.36 -15.78 0.89
N VAL A 18 -13.32 -16.54 -0.20
CA VAL A 18 -12.85 -17.93 -0.17
C VAL A 18 -11.34 -17.99 0.04
N ALA A 19 -10.57 -17.14 -0.64
CA ALA A 19 -9.12 -17.07 -0.51
C ALA A 19 -8.68 -16.71 0.92
N GLU A 20 -9.41 -15.84 1.62
CA GLU A 20 -9.14 -15.47 3.03
C GLU A 20 -9.07 -16.71 3.94
N LYS A 21 -9.87 -17.75 3.67
CA LYS A 21 -9.92 -18.98 4.49
C LYS A 21 -8.98 -20.08 4.00
N HIS A 22 -8.32 -19.89 2.86
CA HIS A 22 -7.46 -20.88 2.22
C HIS A 22 -6.14 -20.24 1.77
N PRO A 23 -5.29 -19.79 2.72
CA PRO A 23 -4.03 -19.14 2.38
C PRO A 23 -3.13 -20.11 1.61
N ASP A 24 -2.68 -19.68 0.42
CA ASP A 24 -1.83 -20.47 -0.47
C ASP A 24 -0.80 -19.55 -1.14
N LEU A 25 0.48 -19.92 -1.02
CA LEU A 25 1.60 -19.17 -1.61
C LEU A 25 1.49 -18.99 -3.13
N ARG A 26 0.75 -19.87 -3.83
CA ARG A 26 0.52 -19.76 -5.28
C ARG A 26 -0.32 -18.54 -5.65
N LEU A 27 -1.03 -17.93 -4.71
CA LEU A 27 -1.82 -16.71 -4.93
C LEU A 27 -0.96 -15.45 -4.97
N VAL A 28 0.27 -15.49 -4.44
CA VAL A 28 1.12 -14.30 -4.28
C VAL A 28 1.47 -13.68 -5.62
N ASP A 29 1.93 -14.48 -6.59
CA ASP A 29 2.34 -13.96 -7.90
C ASP A 29 1.14 -13.38 -8.68
N PRO A 30 -0.02 -14.06 -8.77
CA PRO A 30 -1.24 -13.47 -9.36
C PRO A 30 -1.71 -12.18 -8.70
N LEU A 31 -1.64 -12.09 -7.36
CA LEU A 31 -2.02 -10.86 -6.63
C LEU A 31 -1.05 -9.72 -6.92
N LEU A 32 0.26 -10.00 -6.92
CA LEU A 32 1.27 -9.01 -7.29
C LEU A 32 1.10 -8.56 -8.74
N ASP A 33 0.81 -9.49 -9.67
CA ASP A 33 0.58 -9.14 -11.07
C ASP A 33 -0.68 -8.29 -11.25
N CYS A 34 -1.76 -8.61 -10.53
CA CYS A 34 -3.00 -7.83 -10.53
C CYS A 34 -2.76 -6.38 -10.06
N ILE A 35 -1.92 -6.19 -9.05
CA ILE A 35 -1.65 -4.86 -8.48
C ILE A 35 -0.60 -4.10 -9.30
N LEU A 36 0.48 -4.77 -9.71
CA LEU A 36 1.69 -4.13 -10.24
C LEU A 36 1.77 -4.11 -11.77
N ASN A 37 0.92 -4.88 -12.46
CA ASN A 37 0.85 -4.93 -13.92
C ASN A 37 -0.62 -4.80 -14.41
N PRO A 38 -1.35 -3.73 -14.02
CA PRO A 38 -2.72 -3.53 -14.50
C PRO A 38 -2.76 -3.34 -16.02
N GLU A 39 -3.84 -3.80 -16.67
CA GLU A 39 -4.03 -3.64 -18.13
C GLU A 39 -4.08 -2.17 -18.55
N ASP A 40 -4.67 -1.31 -17.71
CA ASP A 40 -4.58 0.15 -17.79
C ASP A 40 -4.13 0.69 -16.43
N PRO A 41 -2.95 1.33 -16.34
CA PRO A 41 -2.43 1.89 -15.09
C PRO A 41 -3.19 3.12 -14.60
N TYR A 42 -4.23 3.58 -15.32
CA TYR A 42 -5.10 4.71 -14.96
C TYR A 42 -6.60 4.36 -14.91
N ASP A 43 -6.99 3.13 -15.27
CA ASP A 43 -8.37 2.60 -15.17
C ASP A 43 -8.38 1.44 -14.16
N PHE A 44 -8.24 1.80 -12.89
CA PHE A 44 -8.15 0.85 -11.78
C PHE A 44 -9.46 0.79 -11.00
N ASP A 45 -10.00 -0.42 -10.84
CA ASP A 45 -11.08 -0.69 -9.89
C ASP A 45 -10.48 -0.72 -8.48
N ASP A 46 -10.62 0.39 -7.76
CA ASP A 46 -10.11 0.55 -6.38
C ASP A 46 -10.55 -0.61 -5.47
N SER A 47 -11.74 -1.18 -5.70
CA SER A 47 -12.26 -2.29 -4.89
C SER A 47 -11.43 -3.57 -5.10
N LEU A 48 -11.05 -3.87 -6.33
CA LEU A 48 -10.23 -5.04 -6.65
C LEU A 48 -8.81 -4.91 -6.09
N LEU A 49 -8.22 -3.71 -6.13
CA LEU A 49 -6.89 -3.46 -5.60
C LEU A 49 -6.86 -3.51 -4.08
N GLU A 50 -7.89 -2.99 -3.41
CA GLU A 50 -8.07 -3.14 -1.96
C GLU A 50 -8.24 -4.61 -1.57
N GLU A 51 -9.02 -5.39 -2.34
CA GLU A 51 -9.16 -6.83 -2.16
C GLU A 51 -7.83 -7.57 -2.29
N ALA A 52 -7.07 -7.26 -3.34
CA ALA A 52 -5.78 -7.89 -3.59
C ALA A 52 -4.75 -7.49 -2.51
N SER A 53 -4.74 -6.22 -2.10
CA SER A 53 -3.90 -5.70 -1.02
C SER A 53 -4.17 -6.41 0.30
N TYR A 54 -5.46 -6.54 0.66
CA TYR A 54 -5.89 -7.25 1.85
C TYR A 54 -5.36 -8.69 1.87
N LEU A 55 -5.57 -9.44 0.78
CA LEU A 55 -5.15 -10.83 0.67
C LEU A 55 -3.63 -10.96 0.72
N LEU A 56 -2.91 -10.09 0.01
CA LEU A 56 -1.45 -10.11 -0.03
C LEU A 56 -0.86 -9.85 1.36
N SER A 57 -1.41 -8.88 2.10
CA SER A 57 -0.98 -8.57 3.47
C SER A 57 -1.28 -9.71 4.45
N GLN A 58 -2.45 -10.36 4.33
CA GLN A 58 -2.78 -11.55 5.11
C GLN A 58 -1.84 -12.73 4.79
N LEU A 59 -1.51 -12.95 3.51
CA LEU A 59 -0.55 -13.95 3.09
C LEU A 59 0.85 -13.63 3.65
N ALA A 60 1.22 -12.37 3.77
CA ALA A 60 2.49 -11.96 4.37
C ALA A 60 2.59 -12.32 5.86
N GLU A 61 1.49 -12.24 6.61
CA GLU A 61 1.46 -12.73 7.99
C GLU A 61 1.51 -14.25 8.08
N THR A 62 0.88 -14.95 7.12
CA THR A 62 0.83 -16.42 7.09
C THR A 62 2.15 -17.04 6.63
N PHE A 63 2.83 -16.40 5.67
CA PHE A 63 4.06 -16.86 5.05
C PHE A 63 5.13 -15.73 5.08
N PRO A 64 5.62 -15.37 6.28
CA PRO A 64 6.46 -14.18 6.48
C PRO A 64 7.86 -14.29 5.89
N ALA A 65 8.34 -15.50 5.57
CA ALA A 65 9.64 -15.69 4.94
C ALA A 65 9.56 -15.51 3.41
N GLU A 66 8.43 -15.85 2.79
CA GLU A 66 8.30 -15.94 1.33
C GLU A 66 7.65 -14.71 0.72
N VAL A 67 6.54 -14.24 1.30
CA VAL A 67 5.71 -13.20 0.69
C VAL A 67 6.40 -11.85 0.68
N PRO A 68 6.97 -11.33 1.78
CA PRO A 68 7.69 -10.06 1.76
C PRO A 68 8.85 -10.06 0.75
N LEU A 69 9.55 -11.19 0.60
CA LEU A 69 10.65 -11.33 -0.36
C LEU A 69 10.17 -11.31 -1.81
N LYS A 70 9.05 -11.98 -2.11
CA LYS A 70 8.41 -11.93 -3.42
C LYS A 70 7.93 -10.52 -3.75
N THR A 71 7.29 -9.84 -2.79
CA THR A 71 6.84 -8.45 -2.92
C THR A 71 8.00 -7.51 -3.17
N LEU A 72 9.07 -7.58 -2.36
CA LEU A 72 10.27 -6.75 -2.56
C LEU A 72 10.92 -7.02 -3.91
N ALA A 73 11.03 -8.28 -4.33
CA ALA A 73 11.57 -8.62 -5.65
C ALA A 73 10.72 -8.07 -6.80
N ALA A 74 9.39 -8.04 -6.67
CA ALA A 74 8.51 -7.47 -7.69
C ALA A 74 8.73 -5.95 -7.81
N LEU A 75 8.75 -5.24 -6.68
CA LEU A 75 9.03 -3.80 -6.62
C LEU A 75 10.41 -3.44 -7.18
N GLU A 76 11.45 -4.21 -6.84
CA GLU A 76 12.79 -4.02 -7.38
C GLU A 76 12.85 -4.20 -8.90
N ARG A 77 12.11 -5.18 -9.45
CA ARG A 77 12.02 -5.38 -10.90
C ARG A 77 11.38 -4.17 -11.60
N MET A 78 10.31 -3.62 -11.04
CA MET A 78 9.67 -2.43 -11.59
C MET A 78 10.59 -1.22 -11.55
N ALA A 79 11.25 -1.00 -10.42
CA ALA A 79 12.22 0.07 -10.26
C ALA A 79 13.39 -0.05 -11.26
N ALA A 80 13.87 -1.27 -11.52
CA ALA A 80 14.90 -1.53 -12.53
C ALA A 80 14.42 -1.26 -13.96
N ARG A 81 13.14 -1.53 -14.26
CA ARG A 81 12.49 -1.21 -15.55
C ARG A 81 12.09 0.26 -15.68
N LYS A 82 12.17 1.03 -14.59
CA LYS A 82 11.75 2.45 -14.50
C LYS A 82 10.28 2.64 -14.85
N GLU A 83 9.47 1.63 -14.54
CA GLU A 83 8.02 1.67 -14.68
C GLU A 83 7.43 2.50 -13.54
N ASP A 84 6.40 3.28 -13.85
CA ASP A 84 5.60 3.99 -12.86
C ASP A 84 4.27 3.26 -12.70
N CYS A 85 3.88 2.98 -11.46
CA CYS A 85 2.70 2.19 -11.14
C CYS A 85 2.02 2.79 -9.92
N PRO A 86 0.99 3.64 -10.12
CA PRO A 86 0.26 4.27 -9.04
C PRO A 86 -0.32 3.27 -8.02
N SER A 87 -0.69 2.08 -8.47
CA SER A 87 -1.23 0.99 -7.63
C SER A 87 -0.17 0.28 -6.77
N ALA A 88 1.13 0.60 -6.91
CA ALA A 88 2.16 0.03 -6.05
C ALA A 88 1.98 0.39 -4.56
N ILE A 89 1.20 1.44 -4.24
CA ILE A 89 0.80 1.77 -2.86
C ILE A 89 0.21 0.56 -2.11
N PHE A 90 -0.49 -0.34 -2.83
CA PHE A 90 -1.26 -1.44 -2.27
C PHE A 90 -0.43 -2.64 -1.84
N VAL A 91 0.88 -2.70 -2.16
CA VAL A 91 1.72 -3.86 -1.78
C VAL A 91 2.64 -3.61 -0.59
N HIS A 92 2.80 -2.36 -0.15
CA HIS A 92 3.83 -2.03 0.84
C HIS A 92 3.58 -2.68 2.22
N ASP A 93 2.32 -2.82 2.65
CA ASP A 93 2.00 -3.47 3.92
C ASP A 93 2.46 -4.94 3.98
N ALA A 94 2.54 -5.62 2.83
CA ALA A 94 3.05 -6.98 2.74
C ALA A 94 4.55 -7.09 3.02
N LEU A 95 5.28 -5.96 3.15
CA LEU A 95 6.69 -5.94 3.55
C LEU A 95 6.89 -5.92 5.07
N ARG A 96 5.85 -5.61 5.86
CA ARG A 96 5.96 -5.44 7.31
C ARG A 96 6.56 -6.63 8.08
N PRO A 97 6.26 -7.90 7.74
CA PRO A 97 6.84 -9.03 8.46
C PRO A 97 8.24 -9.41 7.94
N LEU A 98 8.84 -8.63 7.04
CA LEU A 98 10.19 -8.88 6.54
C LEU A 98 11.22 -8.88 7.68
N ASP A 99 12.07 -9.90 7.70
CA ASP A 99 13.21 -9.97 8.61
C ASP A 99 14.22 -8.85 8.26
N LEU A 100 14.25 -7.80 9.08
CA LEU A 100 15.16 -6.67 8.92
C LEU A 100 16.62 -7.00 9.25
N GLU A 101 16.88 -8.00 10.09
CA GLU A 101 18.25 -8.41 10.39
C GLU A 101 18.88 -9.03 9.13
N GLN A 102 18.10 -9.84 8.40
CA GLN A 102 18.59 -10.50 7.20
C GLN A 102 18.47 -9.63 5.94
N TYR A 103 17.39 -8.85 5.79
CA TYR A 103 17.05 -8.18 4.52
C TYR A 103 16.91 -6.66 4.63
N GLY A 104 17.20 -6.07 5.79
CA GLY A 104 17.08 -4.62 6.00
C GLY A 104 17.89 -3.81 5.00
N ASP A 105 19.15 -4.16 4.74
CA ASP A 105 19.99 -3.43 3.78
C ASP A 105 19.41 -3.45 2.36
N ARG A 106 18.80 -4.56 1.96
CA ARG A 106 18.15 -4.70 0.64
C ARG A 106 16.91 -3.81 0.53
N LEU A 107 16.06 -3.82 1.56
CA LEU A 107 14.88 -2.96 1.62
C LEU A 107 15.27 -1.47 1.64
N LEU A 108 16.32 -1.10 2.37
CA LEU A 108 16.85 0.26 2.39
C LEU A 108 17.37 0.69 1.02
N ALA A 109 18.09 -0.20 0.32
CA ALA A 109 18.60 0.07 -1.01
C ALA A 109 17.46 0.30 -2.01
N TYR A 110 16.37 -0.48 -1.92
CA TYR A 110 15.16 -0.24 -2.70
C TYR A 110 14.54 1.13 -2.39
N PHE A 111 14.34 1.48 -1.12
CA PHE A 111 13.79 2.78 -0.72
C PHE A 111 14.63 3.97 -1.17
N GLN A 112 15.95 3.79 -1.23
CA GLN A 112 16.87 4.83 -1.70
C GLN A 112 16.94 4.94 -3.23
N HIS A 113 16.41 3.95 -3.96
CA HIS A 113 16.45 3.90 -5.41
C HIS A 113 15.66 5.06 -6.05
N PRO A 114 16.15 5.68 -7.15
CA PRO A 114 15.47 6.81 -7.80
C PRO A 114 14.07 6.50 -8.34
N HIS A 115 13.79 5.23 -8.61
CA HIS A 115 12.51 4.72 -9.11
C HIS A 115 11.77 3.87 -8.06
N CYS A 116 12.01 4.13 -6.77
CA CYS A 116 11.18 3.57 -5.71
C CYS A 116 9.73 4.00 -5.94
N GLN A 117 8.82 3.03 -6.00
CA GLN A 117 7.39 3.31 -6.10
C GLN A 117 6.88 3.84 -4.77
N SER A 118 6.02 4.86 -4.81
CA SER A 118 5.29 5.42 -3.67
C SER A 118 6.12 5.57 -2.38
N PRO A 119 7.25 6.30 -2.43
CA PRO A 119 8.18 6.41 -1.31
C PRO A 119 7.53 6.99 -0.04
N GLU A 120 6.48 7.78 -0.15
CA GLU A 120 5.67 8.29 0.97
C GLU A 120 4.98 7.18 1.75
N ILE A 121 4.38 6.20 1.05
CA ILE A 121 3.71 5.06 1.68
C ILE A 121 4.74 4.08 2.24
N LEU A 122 5.81 3.83 1.50
CA LEU A 122 6.89 2.99 2.00
C LEU A 122 7.55 3.60 3.24
N ALA A 123 7.74 4.93 3.32
CA ALA A 123 8.28 5.57 4.50
C ALA A 123 7.47 5.27 5.77
N GLY A 124 6.12 5.30 5.68
CA GLY A 124 5.24 4.89 6.77
C GLY A 124 5.42 3.42 7.15
N THR A 125 5.56 2.54 6.17
CA THR A 125 5.84 1.11 6.39
C THR A 125 7.18 0.91 7.11
N LEU A 126 8.26 1.53 6.64
CA LEU A 126 9.59 1.47 7.25
C LEU A 126 9.59 2.02 8.68
N ALA A 127 8.78 3.06 8.93
CA ALA A 127 8.61 3.62 10.27
C ALA A 127 7.94 2.64 11.24
N ASN A 128 6.86 1.98 10.81
CA ASN A 128 6.20 0.93 11.59
C ASN A 128 7.14 -0.26 11.88
N MET A 129 8.06 -0.54 10.96
CA MET A 129 9.09 -1.57 11.12
C MET A 129 10.28 -1.12 12.00
N GLY A 130 10.32 0.14 12.43
CA GLY A 130 11.41 0.67 13.28
C GLY A 130 12.74 0.89 12.53
N MET A 131 12.71 1.05 11.20
CA MET A 131 13.90 1.16 10.37
C MET A 131 14.55 2.56 10.43
N VAL A 132 15.24 2.86 11.53
CA VAL A 132 15.88 4.16 11.80
C VAL A 132 16.89 4.59 10.72
N GLN A 133 17.46 3.65 9.99
CA GLN A 133 18.38 3.90 8.88
C GLN A 133 17.71 4.64 7.70
N ALA A 134 16.38 4.62 7.61
CA ALA A 134 15.62 5.33 6.57
C ALA A 134 15.49 6.85 6.84
N ILE A 135 15.71 7.31 8.09
CA ILE A 135 15.51 8.70 8.52
C ILE A 135 16.17 9.72 7.57
N PRO A 136 17.45 9.59 7.17
CA PRO A 136 18.10 10.59 6.31
C PRO A 136 17.39 10.76 4.96
N LYS A 137 16.93 9.65 4.37
CA LYS A 137 16.25 9.67 3.08
C LYS A 137 14.83 10.23 3.22
N ILE A 138 14.11 9.90 4.30
CA ILE A 138 12.79 10.48 4.58
C ILE A 138 12.89 12.00 4.78
N LYS A 139 13.90 12.50 5.51
CA LYS A 139 14.15 13.95 5.65
C LYS A 139 14.42 14.62 4.30
N SER A 140 15.20 13.97 3.44
CA SER A 140 15.43 14.48 2.09
C SER A 140 14.14 14.58 1.27
N PHE A 141 13.25 13.58 1.35
CA PHE A 141 11.96 13.64 0.66
C PHE A 141 11.03 14.70 1.23
N LEU A 142 11.00 14.87 2.56
CA LEU A 142 10.23 15.91 3.23
C LEU A 142 10.67 17.31 2.80
N ASP A 143 11.98 17.56 2.72
CA ASP A 143 12.51 18.86 2.31
C ASP A 143 12.18 19.17 0.84
N LEU A 144 12.22 18.16 -0.04
CA LEU A 144 11.79 18.28 -1.43
C LEU A 144 10.29 18.59 -1.52
N ALA A 145 9.43 17.83 -0.82
CA ALA A 145 7.99 18.07 -0.83
C ALA A 145 7.63 19.48 -0.31
N LYS A 146 8.32 19.98 0.72
CA LYS A 146 8.17 21.37 1.22
C LYS A 146 8.61 22.43 0.21
N LEU A 147 9.66 22.14 -0.58
CA LEU A 147 10.11 23.04 -1.62
C LEU A 147 9.09 23.09 -2.76
N ASP A 148 8.64 21.92 -3.22
CA ASP A 148 7.69 21.80 -4.32
C ASP A 148 6.33 22.40 -3.94
N GLN A 149 5.86 22.24 -2.70
CA GLN A 149 4.67 22.92 -2.20
C GLN A 149 4.75 24.45 -2.32
N LYS A 150 5.92 25.05 -2.03
CA LYS A 150 6.12 26.50 -2.15
C LYS A 150 6.15 26.97 -3.61
N MET A 151 6.49 26.07 -4.52
CA MET A 151 6.56 26.34 -5.96
C MET A 151 5.28 25.94 -6.70
N ALA A 152 4.30 25.35 -6.00
CA ALA A 152 3.06 24.86 -6.57
C ALA A 152 2.32 25.97 -7.32
N SER A 153 1.87 25.63 -8.53
CA SER A 153 1.19 26.54 -9.45
C SER A 153 -0.34 26.57 -9.25
N SER A 154 -0.87 25.63 -8.47
CA SER A 154 -2.30 25.49 -8.18
C SER A 154 -2.56 24.99 -6.76
N SER A 155 -3.78 25.20 -6.26
CA SER A 155 -4.21 24.68 -4.96
C SER A 155 -4.16 23.14 -4.93
N ARG A 156 -4.61 22.48 -6.01
CA ARG A 156 -4.61 21.02 -6.12
C ARG A 156 -3.20 20.44 -6.00
N GLU A 157 -2.23 21.09 -6.63
CA GLU A 157 -0.82 20.70 -6.53
C GLU A 157 -0.27 20.94 -5.12
N ALA A 158 -0.62 22.07 -4.48
CA ALA A 158 -0.24 22.34 -3.10
C ALA A 158 -0.84 21.33 -2.11
N ASP A 159 -2.06 20.87 -2.34
CA ASP A 159 -2.74 19.84 -1.53
C ASP A 159 -2.04 18.48 -1.66
N LEU A 160 -1.62 18.10 -2.87
CA LEU A 160 -0.83 16.89 -3.09
C LEU A 160 0.48 16.94 -2.30
N PHE A 161 1.23 18.05 -2.36
CA PHE A 161 2.45 18.18 -1.58
C PHE A 161 2.18 18.24 -0.07
N GLN A 162 1.05 18.80 0.37
CA GLN A 162 0.65 18.78 1.76
C GLN A 162 0.41 17.36 2.28
N PHE A 163 -0.20 16.49 1.46
CA PHE A 163 -0.33 15.07 1.75
C PHE A 163 1.05 14.42 1.93
N LEU A 164 1.96 14.58 0.97
CA LEU A 164 3.32 14.00 1.05
C LEU A 164 4.08 14.47 2.30
N ILE A 165 3.99 15.77 2.62
CA ILE A 165 4.60 16.35 3.84
C ILE A 165 4.04 15.67 5.09
N THR A 166 2.74 15.40 5.13
CA THR A 166 2.07 14.77 6.26
C THR A 166 2.56 13.32 6.45
N GLU A 167 2.62 12.54 5.38
CA GLU A 167 3.11 11.15 5.40
C GLU A 167 4.58 11.07 5.87
N TYR A 168 5.47 11.86 5.27
CA TYR A 168 6.88 11.85 5.67
C TYR A 168 7.08 12.35 7.11
N GLN A 169 6.33 13.36 7.54
CA GLN A 169 6.41 13.86 8.91
C GLN A 169 5.91 12.81 9.92
N ALA A 170 4.83 12.09 9.61
CA ALA A 170 4.32 11.02 10.46
C ALA A 170 5.34 9.87 10.60
N ALA A 171 5.97 9.47 9.49
CA ALA A 171 7.04 8.46 9.51
C ALA A 171 8.23 8.89 10.39
N LEU A 172 8.67 10.16 10.28
CA LEU A 172 9.74 10.70 11.13
C LEU A 172 9.33 10.79 12.59
N ASP A 173 8.09 11.21 12.88
CA ASP A 173 7.59 11.30 14.26
C ASP A 173 7.64 9.94 14.96
N LEU A 174 7.30 8.87 14.25
CA LEU A 174 7.37 7.51 14.77
C LEU A 174 8.83 7.04 14.96
N LEU A 175 9.68 7.21 13.94
CA LEU A 175 11.08 6.78 14.00
C LEU A 175 11.94 7.56 15.00
N GLU A 176 11.61 8.84 15.25
CA GLU A 176 12.31 9.70 16.21
C GLU A 176 11.69 9.64 17.61
N GLY A 177 10.68 8.77 17.83
CA GLY A 177 10.04 8.57 19.13
C GLY A 177 9.21 9.76 19.63
N ARG A 178 8.80 10.67 18.72
CA ARG A 178 7.84 11.74 19.03
C ARG A 178 6.41 11.20 19.15
N LYS A 179 6.13 10.09 18.47
CA LYS A 179 4.90 9.30 18.57
C LYS A 179 5.28 7.83 18.75
N ASN A 180 4.42 7.08 19.44
CA ASN A 180 4.60 5.65 19.68
C ASN A 180 3.44 4.81 19.09
N GLU A 181 2.54 5.45 18.35
CA GLU A 181 1.40 4.77 17.74
C GLU A 181 1.88 4.12 16.43
N ILE A 182 1.96 2.78 16.47
CA ILE A 182 2.19 1.96 15.29
C ILE A 182 0.86 1.83 14.57
N PHE A 183 0.84 2.19 13.30
CA PHE A 183 -0.35 1.99 12.47
C PHE A 183 -0.47 0.51 12.16
N PRO A 184 -1.59 -0.17 12.46
CA PRO A 184 -1.78 -1.55 12.05
C PRO A 184 -1.83 -1.66 10.50
N PRO A 185 -1.53 -2.84 9.93
CA PRO A 185 -1.65 -3.06 8.50
C PRO A 185 -3.11 -2.97 8.05
N PHE A 186 -3.33 -2.64 6.77
CA PHE A 186 -4.65 -2.40 6.20
C PHE A 186 -5.60 -3.56 6.45
N HIS A 187 -5.16 -4.81 6.30
CA HIS A 187 -6.01 -5.98 6.51
C HIS A 187 -6.52 -6.12 7.95
N VAL A 188 -5.76 -5.62 8.94
CA VAL A 188 -6.19 -5.57 10.33
C VAL A 188 -7.24 -4.47 10.54
N LEU A 189 -7.01 -3.26 10.02
CA LEU A 189 -7.97 -2.15 10.10
C LEU A 189 -9.31 -2.49 9.46
N ARG A 190 -9.23 -3.04 8.24
CA ARG A 190 -10.37 -3.33 7.39
C ARG A 190 -11.19 -4.53 7.91
N SER A 191 -10.58 -5.41 8.70
CA SER A 191 -11.20 -6.61 9.30
C SER A 191 -11.58 -7.68 8.25
N PRO A 192 -11.95 -8.92 8.67
CA PRO A 192 -12.40 -9.97 7.75
C PRO A 192 -13.57 -9.55 6.85
N TRP A 193 -13.69 -10.17 5.67
CA TRP A 193 -14.71 -9.80 4.67
C TRP A 193 -16.13 -9.86 5.23
N GLN A 194 -16.43 -10.87 6.06
CA GLN A 194 -17.75 -10.98 6.70
C GLN A 194 -18.10 -9.72 7.50
N THR A 195 -17.21 -9.26 8.38
CA THR A 195 -17.45 -8.07 9.23
C THR A 195 -17.50 -6.79 8.40
N TYR A 196 -16.68 -6.69 7.36
CA TYR A 196 -16.73 -5.56 6.45
C TYR A 196 -18.06 -5.47 5.69
N PHE A 197 -18.60 -6.59 5.22
CA PHE A 197 -19.90 -6.62 4.55
C PHE A 197 -21.06 -6.31 5.47
N GLU A 198 -21.04 -6.84 6.70
CA GLU A 198 -22.06 -6.50 7.68
C GLU A 198 -22.10 -4.98 7.93
N ARG A 199 -20.94 -4.31 7.97
CA ARG A 199 -20.84 -2.84 8.06
C ARG A 199 -21.36 -2.14 6.81
N LEU A 200 -20.89 -2.53 5.61
CA LEU A 200 -21.33 -1.92 4.35
C LEU A 200 -22.85 -2.05 4.15
N ASN A 201 -23.43 -3.21 4.46
CA ASN A 201 -24.86 -3.44 4.34
C ASN A 201 -25.67 -2.55 5.29
N THR A 202 -25.12 -2.22 6.47
CA THR A 202 -25.73 -1.25 7.38
C THR A 202 -25.76 0.15 6.76
N TYR A 203 -24.64 0.59 6.16
CA TYR A 203 -24.57 1.89 5.50
C TYR A 203 -25.51 2.01 4.29
N LEU A 204 -25.60 0.97 3.45
CA LEU A 204 -26.49 0.95 2.29
C LEU A 204 -27.97 1.00 2.68
N GLN A 205 -28.34 0.38 3.81
CA GLN A 205 -29.72 0.45 4.32
C GLN A 205 -30.06 1.83 4.93
N GLU A 206 -29.06 2.58 5.41
CA GLU A 206 -29.24 3.93 5.93
C GLU A 206 -29.36 5.00 4.83
N GLU A 207 -28.76 4.78 3.65
CA GLU A 207 -28.91 5.69 2.49
C GLU A 207 -30.23 5.51 1.74
N GLU A 208 -30.89 4.36 1.87
CA GLU A 208 -32.19 4.07 1.25
C GLU A 208 -33.41 4.48 2.10
N ALA A 209 -33.22 4.97 3.33
CA ALA A 209 -34.27 5.30 4.31
C ALA A 209 -34.54 6.82 4.44
#